data_AF-A0A6B3QF77-F1
#
_entry.id   AF-A0A6B3QF77-F1
#
_cell.length_a   1.000
_cell.length_b   1.000
_cell.length_c   1.000
_cell.angle_alpha   90.00
_cell.angle_beta   90.00
_cell.angle_gamma   90.00
#
_symmetry.space_group_name_H-M   'P 1'
#
loop_
_entity.id
_entity.type
_entity.pdbx_description
1 polymer ?
#
loop_
_entity_poly.entity_id
_entity_poly.type
_entity_poly.pdbx_seq_one_letter_code
_entity_poly.pdbx_strand_id
1 'polypeptide(L)' 'MGNWRRSSYSGEGDGNNCVEIATSSTQVAVRDSKAPARATLTFPRAAFTRFLATVEDPEGNPPPR' A
#
# COMPACT_ATOMS: atom_id res chain seq x y z
N MET A 1 14.35 -2.23 5.62
CA MET A 1 13.10 -1.46 5.45
C MET A 1 12.79 -0.74 6.76
N GLY A 2 12.95 0.59 6.84
CA GLY A 2 12.70 1.35 8.07
C GLY A 2 11.77 2.55 7.92
N ASN A 3 11.54 3.01 6.70
CA ASN A 3 10.79 4.24 6.42
C ASN A 3 9.32 3.92 6.13
N TRP A 4 8.52 3.78 7.18
CA TRP A 4 7.07 3.61 7.06
C TRP A 4 6.39 4.98 6.87
N ARG A 5 5.54 5.09 5.85
CA ARG A 5 4.68 6.24 5.61
C ARG A 5 3.23 5.86 5.88
N ARG A 6 2.61 6.54 6.83
CA ARG A 6 1.18 6.41 7.15
C ARG A 6 0.32 7.16 6.13
N SER A 7 -0.84 6.62 5.79
CA SER A 7 -1.83 7.31 4.97
C SER A 7 -2.41 8.53 5.70
N SER A 8 -2.65 9.63 4.97
CA SER A 8 -3.33 10.82 5.51
C SER A 8 -4.80 10.56 5.85
N TYR A 9 -5.37 9.46 5.34
CA TYR A 9 -6.73 9.00 5.67
C TYR A 9 -6.76 8.13 6.94
N SER A 10 -5.63 7.97 7.62
CA SER A 10 -5.51 7.27 8.90
C SER A 10 -5.60 8.27 10.07
N GLY A 11 -6.82 8.73 10.39
CA GLY A 11 -7.10 9.60 11.53
C GLY A 11 -7.60 8.87 12.79
N GLU A 12 -7.92 9.64 13.84
CA GLU A 12 -8.68 9.18 15.00
C GLU A 12 -10.17 9.13 14.66
N GLY A 13 -10.83 7.99 14.89
CA GLY A 13 -12.25 7.77 14.59
C GLY A 13 -12.55 6.47 13.85
N ASP A 14 -13.81 6.05 13.93
CA ASP A 14 -14.34 4.90 13.18
C ASP A 14 -14.45 5.21 11.69
N GLY A 15 -14.12 4.23 10.84
CA GLY A 15 -14.17 4.37 9.38
C GLY A 15 -12.90 4.92 8.70
N ASN A 16 -11.84 5.24 9.45
CA ASN A 16 -10.57 5.67 8.86
C ASN A 16 -9.80 4.52 8.20
N ASN A 17 -9.21 4.80 7.04
CA ASN A 17 -8.41 3.85 6.28
C ASN A 17 -6.99 3.78 6.87
N CYS A 18 -6.78 2.87 7.80
CA CYS A 18 -5.56 2.73 8.61
C CYS A 18 -4.50 1.85 7.95
N VAL A 19 -3.74 2.44 7.02
CA VAL A 19 -2.65 1.74 6.32
C VAL A 19 -1.33 2.49 6.40
N GLU A 20 -0.23 1.74 6.50
CA GLU A 20 1.15 2.24 6.35
C GLU A 20 1.85 1.46 5.24
N ILE A 21 2.71 2.15 4.49
CA ILE A 21 3.55 1.54 3.45
C ILE A 21 5.03 1.80 3.70
N ALA A 22 5.89 0.86 3.36
CA ALA A 22 7.33 1.05 3.30
C ALA A 22 7.82 0.61 1.92
N THR A 23 8.64 1.43 1.28
CA THR A 23 9.19 1.15 -0.05
C THR A 23 10.69 0.93 0.00
N SER A 24 11.18 0.07 -0.89
CA SER A 24 12.59 -0.17 -1.15
C SER A 24 12.83 -0.25 -2.66
N SER A 25 14.06 -0.48 -3.09
CA SER A 25 14.39 -0.63 -4.52
C SER A 25 13.69 -1.81 -5.18
N THR A 26 13.39 -2.89 -4.44
CA THR A 26 12.84 -4.14 -5.01
C THR A 26 11.49 -4.54 -4.45
N GLN A 27 11.08 -3.99 -3.30
CA GLN A 27 9.86 -4.40 -2.60
C GLN A 27 9.03 -3.23 -2.06
N VAL A 28 7.73 -3.47 -1.92
CA VAL A 28 6.78 -2.64 -1.20
C VAL A 28 6.14 -3.48 -0.09
N ALA A 29 6.14 -2.96 1.12
CA ALA A 29 5.48 -3.56 2.27
C ALA A 29 4.26 -2.73 2.67
N VAL A 30 3.17 -3.39 3.05
CA VAL A 30 1.90 -2.80 3.48
C VAL A 30 1.46 -3.46 4.78
N ARG A 31 0.98 -2.68 5.74
CA ARG A 31 0.41 -3.19 6.99
C ARG A 31 -0.72 -2.30 7.50
N ASP A 32 -1.49 -2.87 8.42
CA ASP A 32 -2.49 -2.15 9.19
C ASP A 32 -1.82 -1.24 10.23
N SER A 33 -2.17 0.05 10.23
CA SER A 33 -1.58 1.05 11.15
C SER A 33 -1.97 0.80 12.61
N LYS A 34 -3.13 0.19 12.87
CA LYS A 34 -3.65 -0.04 14.23
C LYS A 34 -3.04 -1.29 14.86
N ALA A 35 -2.55 -2.23 14.05
CA ALA A 35 -1.98 -3.48 14.50
C ALA A 35 -0.68 -3.84 13.75
N PRO A 36 0.37 -2.99 13.81
CA PRO A 36 1.58 -3.13 13.00
C PRO A 36 2.39 -4.41 13.28
N ALA A 37 2.16 -5.05 14.42
CA ALA A 37 2.81 -6.29 14.83
C ALA A 37 2.07 -7.57 14.36
N ARG A 38 0.83 -7.46 13.86
CA ARG A 38 0.04 -8.65 13.48
C ARG A 38 0.50 -9.28 12.17
N ALA A 39 0.66 -8.47 11.13
CA ALA A 39 1.08 -8.94 9.82
C ALA A 39 1.62 -7.80 8.96
N THR A 40 2.53 -8.15 8.05
CA THR A 40 3.00 -7.26 6.98
C THR A 40 2.94 -8.01 5.66
N LEU A 41 2.20 -7.47 4.71
CA LEU A 41 2.16 -7.98 3.34
C LEU A 41 3.32 -7.36 2.56
N THR A 42 4.04 -8.18 1.78
CA THR A 42 5.20 -7.72 1.01
C THR A 42 5.06 -8.15 -0.45
N PHE A 43 5.30 -7.21 -1.37
CA PHE A 43 5.14 -7.39 -2.80
C PHE A 43 6.42 -6.98 -3.52
N PRO A 44 6.76 -7.63 -4.67
CA PRO A 44 7.73 -7.07 -5.59
C PRO A 44 7.29 -5.69 -6.07
N ARG A 45 8.21 -4.72 -6.12
CA ARG A 45 7.92 -3.33 -6.50
C ARG A 45 7.24 -3.24 -7.86
N ALA A 46 7.71 -4.01 -8.85
CA ALA A 46 7.13 -4.02 -10.20
C ALA A 46 5.67 -4.48 -10.22
N ALA A 47 5.32 -5.50 -9.41
CA ALA A 47 3.95 -5.99 -9.32
C ALA A 47 3.04 -4.96 -8.66
N PHE A 48 3.51 -4.31 -7.59
CA PHE A 48 2.75 -3.27 -6.90
C PHE A 48 2.50 -2.05 -7.79
N THR A 49 3.48 -1.64 -8.62
CA THR A 49 3.29 -0.56 -9.60
C THR A 49 2.24 -0.90 -10.64
N ARG A 50 2.24 -2.12 -11.19
CA ARG A 50 1.19 -2.56 -12.13
C ARG A 50 -0.19 -2.57 -11.47
N PHE A 51 -0.28 -3.02 -10.21
CA PHE A 51 -1.52 -2.98 -9.44
C PHE A 51 -2.04 -1.54 -9.28
N LEU A 52 -1.19 -0.58 -8.88
CA LEU A 52 -1.64 0.81 -8.75
C LEU A 52 -2.19 1.39 -10.05
N ALA A 53 -1.55 1.10 -11.19
CA ALA A 53 -2.04 1.54 -12.49
C ALA A 53 -3.46 1.03 -12.80
N THR A 54 -3.82 -0.18 -12.34
CA THR A 54 -5.19 -0.72 -12.50
C THR A 54 -6.22 -0.06 -11.59
N VAL A 55 -5.78 0.52 -10.47
CA VAL A 55 -6.66 1.20 -9.50
C VAL A 55 -6.93 2.65 -9.90
N GLU A 56 -5.97 3.29 -10.59
CA GLU A 56 -6.12 4.65 -11.10
C GLU A 56 -7.00 4.73 -12.35
N ASP A 57 -7.15 3.63 -13.10
CA ASP A 57 -8.05 3.55 -14.25
C ASP A 57 -9.52 3.39 -13.79
N PRO A 58 -10.41 4.36 -14.06
CA PRO A 58 -11.81 4.30 -13.65
C PRO A 58 -12.60 3.15 -14.31
N GLU A 59 -12.10 2.57 -15.41
CA GLU A 59 -12.67 1.39 -16.06
C GLU A 59 -12.02 0.07 -15.60
N GLY A 60 -10.95 0.14 -14.80
CA GLY A 60 -10.21 -1.02 -14.28
C GLY A 60 -9.39 -1.76 -15.33
N ASN A 61 -9.10 -1.14 -16.47
CA ASN A 61 -8.32 -1.79 -17.52
C ASN A 61 -6.83 -1.91 -17.12
N PRO A 62 -6.19 -3.04 -17.45
CA PRO A 62 -4.79 -3.22 -17.16
C PRO A 62 -3.92 -2.34 -18.07
N PRO A 63 -2.80 -1.80 -17.57
CA PRO A 63 -1.87 -1.04 -18.39
C PRO A 63 -1.32 -1.92 -19.53
N PRO A 64 -1.02 -1.33 -20.71
CA PRO A 64 -0.44 -2.06 -21.83
C PRO A 64 0.87 -2.76 -21.40
N ARG A 65 1.11 -3.96 -21.96
CA ARG A 65 2.17 -4.87 -21.49
C ARG A 65 3.58 -4.33 -21.69
#